data_AF-A0AAD9N8Y1-F1
#
_entry.id   AF-A0AAD9N8Y1-F1
#
_cell.length_a   1.000
_cell.length_b   1.000
_cell.length_c   1.000
_cell.angle_alpha   90.00
_cell.angle_beta   90.00
_cell.angle_gamma   90.00
#
_symmetry.space_group_name_H-M   'P 1'
#
loop_
_entity.id
_entity.type
_entity.pdbx_description
1 polymer ?
#
loop_
_entity_poly.entity_id
_entity_poly.type
_entity_poly.pdbx_seq_one_letter_code
_entity_poly.pdbx_strand_id
1 'polypeptide(L)'
;MAENLNEYFSSVFTREDISILPVLETKFEGREFDYLGQLIVTPTMVARKIRDMKDNKSPGVDGIPPKLLLEIVEQISIPLATVFNLSLEEE
;
A
#
# COMPACT_ATOMS: atom_id res chain seq x y z
N MET A 1 13.63 9.41 -36.84
CA MET A 1 14.47 9.49 -35.62
C MET A 1 13.86 8.68 -34.47
N ALA A 2 12.57 8.84 -34.16
CA ALA A 2 11.87 8.01 -33.18
C ALA A 2 11.91 6.50 -33.52
N GLU A 3 11.76 6.15 -34.81
CA GLU A 3 11.83 4.76 -35.27
C GLU A 3 13.22 4.15 -35.04
N ASN A 4 14.29 4.81 -35.49
CA ASN A 4 15.67 4.34 -35.25
C ASN A 4 16.02 4.19 -33.76
N LEU A 5 15.53 5.10 -32.91
CA LEU A 5 15.73 4.99 -31.46
C LEU A 5 14.97 3.80 -30.88
N ASN A 6 13.73 3.59 -31.32
CA ASN A 6 12.91 2.47 -30.89
C ASN A 6 13.49 1.12 -31.35
N GLU A 7 14.01 1.04 -32.58
CA GLU A 7 14.69 -0.13 -33.10
C GLU A 7 15.97 -0.44 -32.30
N TYR A 8 16.82 0.57 -32.07
CA TYR A 8 18.03 0.39 -31.25
C TYR A 8 17.68 -0.02 -29.82
N PHE A 9 16.71 0.66 -29.19
CA PHE A 9 16.24 0.34 -27.85
C PHE A 9 15.64 -1.07 -27.77
N SER A 10 14.88 -1.49 -28.77
CA SER A 10 14.34 -2.86 -28.84
C SER A 10 15.43 -3.91 -29.07
N SER A 11 16.51 -3.56 -29.79
CA SER A 11 17.57 -4.49 -30.16
C SER A 11 18.45 -4.95 -28.99
N VAL A 12 18.51 -4.17 -27.90
CA VAL A 12 19.28 -4.51 -26.71
C VAL A 12 18.50 -5.37 -25.70
N PHE A 13 17.20 -5.59 -25.93
CA PHE A 13 16.43 -6.54 -25.13
C PHE A 13 16.69 -7.98 -25.60
N THR A 14 16.80 -8.88 -24.64
CA THR A 14 16.88 -10.31 -24.89
C THR A 14 15.55 -10.80 -25.46
N ARG A 15 15.59 -11.52 -26.59
CA ARG A 15 14.45 -12.29 -27.09
C ARG A 15 14.48 -13.66 -26.42
N GLU A 16 13.80 -13.79 -25.28
CA GLU A 16 13.74 -15.06 -24.55
C GLU A 16 12.95 -16.10 -25.35
N ASP A 17 13.46 -17.32 -25.38
CA ASP A 17 12.78 -18.45 -25.99
C ASP A 17 11.70 -18.95 -25.02
N ILE A 18 10.44 -18.68 -25.35
CA ILE A 18 9.29 -19.07 -24.52
C ILE A 18 9.09 -20.60 -24.44
N SER A 19 9.73 -21.38 -25.34
CA SER A 19 9.63 -22.83 -25.34
C SER A 19 10.47 -23.49 -24.24
N ILE A 20 11.44 -22.76 -23.67
CA ILE A 20 12.33 -23.23 -22.60
C ILE A 20 12.01 -22.61 -21.24
N LEU A 21 10.84 -21.98 -21.09
CA LEU A 21 10.44 -21.41 -19.80
C LEU A 21 10.38 -22.53 -18.75
N PRO A 22 11.06 -22.36 -17.60
CA PRO A 22 10.94 -23.32 -16.51
C PRO A 22 9.50 -23.32 -16.00
N VAL A 23 8.99 -24.50 -15.66
CA VAL A 23 7.71 -24.60 -14.97
C VAL A 23 7.88 -23.97 -13.59
N LEU A 24 7.07 -22.94 -13.30
CA LEU A 24 7.05 -22.30 -11.99
C LEU A 24 6.45 -23.30 -10.98
N GLU A 25 7.29 -23.82 -10.10
CA GLU A 25 6.83 -24.59 -8.96
C GLU A 25 6.36 -23.65 -7.85
N THR A 26 5.17 -23.90 -7.32
CA THR A 26 4.66 -23.19 -6.13
C THR A 26 5.54 -23.56 -4.94
N LYS A 27 6.43 -22.64 -4.53
CA LYS A 27 7.35 -22.83 -3.39
C LYS A 27 6.72 -22.56 -2.02
N PHE A 28 5.48 -22.07 -2.00
CA PHE A 28 4.79 -21.77 -0.76
C PHE A 28 4.15 -23.05 -0.21
N GLU A 29 4.73 -23.61 0.84
CA GLU A 29 4.25 -24.81 1.54
C GLU A 29 3.37 -24.48 2.76
N GLY A 30 2.97 -23.21 2.92
CA GLY A 30 2.12 -22.77 4.01
C GLY A 30 0.65 -23.18 3.83
N ARG A 31 -0.08 -23.22 4.94
CA ARG A 31 -1.53 -23.42 4.99
C ARG A 31 -2.23 -22.11 4.60
N GLU A 32 -3.56 -22.15 4.37
CA GLU A 32 -4.32 -20.95 3.98
C GLU A 32 -4.13 -19.73 4.91
N PHE A 33 -3.85 -19.95 6.19
CA PHE A 33 -3.59 -18.87 7.15
C PHE A 33 -2.17 -18.33 7.14
N ASP A 34 -1.23 -19.03 6.49
CA ASP A 34 0.15 -18.59 6.32
C ASP A 34 0.25 -17.57 5.16
N TYR A 35 -0.78 -17.48 4.32
CA TYR A 35 -0.91 -16.39 3.35
C TYR A 35 -1.07 -15.06 4.09
N LEU A 36 -0.67 -13.97 3.41
CA LEU A 36 -1.00 -12.64 3.89
C LEU A 36 -2.53 -12.50 3.92
N GLY A 37 -3.10 -12.65 5.11
CA GLY A 37 -4.54 -12.56 5.31
C GLY A 37 -5.07 -11.15 5.02
N GLN A 38 -6.39 -11.01 5.15
CA GLN A 38 -7.05 -9.72 4.98
C GLN A 38 -6.46 -8.68 5.96
N LEU A 39 -5.95 -7.57 5.40
CA LEU A 39 -5.50 -6.43 6.19
C LEU A 39 -6.72 -5.68 6.70
N ILE A 40 -6.95 -5.71 8.01
CA ILE A 40 -8.07 -4.99 8.65
C ILE A 40 -7.49 -3.87 9.53
N VAL A 41 -7.87 -2.64 9.21
CA VAL A 41 -7.52 -1.46 10.01
C VAL A 41 -8.56 -1.27 11.10
N THR A 42 -8.15 -1.40 12.36
CA THR A 42 -9.06 -1.22 13.51
C THR A 42 -9.02 0.21 14.05
N PRO A 43 -10.10 0.70 14.70
CA PRO A 43 -10.10 2.01 15.33
C PRO A 43 -8.98 2.17 16.38
N THR A 44 -8.62 1.11 17.10
CA THR A 44 -7.54 1.15 18.11
C THR A 44 -6.16 1.34 17.45
N MET A 45 -5.95 0.76 16.27
CA MET A 45 -4.72 1.00 15.49
C MET A 45 -4.61 2.44 15.04
N VAL A 46 -5.70 3.01 14.53
CA VAL A 46 -5.77 4.43 14.12
C VAL A 46 -5.53 5.35 15.31
N ALA A 47 -6.24 5.11 16.42
CA ALA A 47 -6.10 5.90 17.64
C ALA A 47 -4.67 5.88 18.17
N ARG A 48 -4.02 4.70 18.17
CA ARG A 48 -2.60 4.58 18.56
C ARG A 48 -1.71 5.42 17.64
N LYS A 49 -1.90 5.33 16.32
CA LYS A 49 -1.10 6.11 15.36
C LYS A 49 -1.30 7.61 15.48
N ILE A 50 -2.51 8.07 15.78
CA ILE A 50 -2.77 9.50 16.06
C ILE A 50 -2.07 9.93 17.34
N ARG A 51 -2.15 9.14 18.43
CA ARG A 51 -1.49 9.48 19.71
C ARG A 51 0.03 9.52 19.64
N ASP A 52 0.64 8.81 18.68
CA ASP A 52 2.09 8.84 18.43
C ASP A 52 2.55 10.10 17.66
N MET A 53 1.61 10.95 17.21
CA MET A 53 1.94 12.18 16.47
C MET A 53 2.52 13.27 17.38
N LYS A 54 3.44 14.07 16.83
CA LYS A 54 3.92 15.30 17.49
C LYS A 54 2.92 16.42 17.25
N ASP A 55 2.42 17.02 18.33
CA ASP A 55 1.42 18.09 18.33
C ASP A 55 1.86 19.35 17.55
N ASN A 56 3.15 19.63 17.52
CA ASN A 56 3.76 20.83 16.95
C ASN A 56 4.20 20.69 15.49
N LYS A 57 3.77 19.65 14.79
CA LYS A 57 4.08 19.46 13.37
C LYS A 57 3.14 20.25 12.47
N SER A 58 3.67 20.65 11.31
CA SER A 58 2.89 21.34 10.29
C SER A 58 1.80 20.43 9.73
N PRO A 59 0.63 20.99 9.35
CA PRO A 59 -0.41 20.25 8.64
C PRO A 59 0.10 19.61 7.33
N GLY A 60 -0.54 18.51 6.92
CA GLY A 60 -0.29 17.88 5.63
C GLY A 60 -0.95 18.63 4.47
N VAL A 61 -1.05 17.97 3.31
CA VAL A 61 -1.79 18.50 2.15
C VAL A 61 -3.30 18.64 2.41
N ASP A 62 -3.80 17.98 3.47
CA ASP A 62 -5.16 18.08 3.97
C ASP A 62 -5.42 19.36 4.78
N GLY A 63 -4.37 20.10 5.17
CA GLY A 63 -4.48 21.29 6.01
C GLY A 63 -4.88 20.99 7.46
N ILE A 64 -4.93 19.72 7.89
CA ILE A 64 -5.35 19.34 9.23
C ILE A 64 -4.14 19.33 10.18
N PRO A 65 -4.13 20.16 11.23
CA PRO A 65 -3.04 20.13 12.21
C PRO A 65 -3.12 18.87 13.09
N PRO A 66 -1.98 18.22 13.41
CA PRO A 66 -1.94 17.04 14.28
C PRO A 66 -2.58 17.26 15.65
N LYS A 67 -2.46 18.48 16.18
CA LYS A 67 -3.10 18.88 17.44
C LYS A 67 -4.61 18.65 17.43
N LEU A 68 -5.29 18.96 16.33
CA LEU A 68 -6.73 18.73 16.22
C LEU A 68 -7.05 17.23 16.29
N LEU A 69 -6.32 16.40 15.53
CA LEU A 69 -6.50 14.95 15.53
C LEU A 69 -6.29 14.33 16.92
N LEU A 70 -5.30 14.82 17.67
CA LEU A 70 -5.04 14.42 19.05
C LEU A 70 -6.22 14.75 19.98
N GLU A 71 -6.85 15.92 19.82
CA GLU A 71 -8.00 16.36 20.63
C GLU A 71 -9.28 15.57 20.34
N ILE A 72 -9.47 15.08 19.10
CA ILE A 72 -10.68 14.36 18.66
C ILE A 72 -10.46 12.86 18.41
N VAL A 73 -9.37 12.29 18.96
CA VAL A 73 -8.90 10.94 18.62
C VAL A 73 -9.96 9.85 18.82
N GLU A 74 -10.77 9.93 19.89
CA GLU A 74 -11.79 8.93 20.18
C GLU A 74 -12.92 8.94 19.14
N GLN A 75 -13.27 10.11 18.63
CA GLN A 75 -14.35 10.31 17.67
C GLN A 75 -13.89 10.00 16.24
N ILE A 76 -12.66 10.40 15.87
CA ILE A 76 -12.17 10.31 14.49
C ILE A 76 -11.61 8.94 14.13
N SER A 77 -11.20 8.13 15.12
CA SER A 77 -10.57 6.84 14.87
C SER A 77 -11.50 5.82 14.21
N ILE A 78 -12.79 5.87 14.52
CA ILE A 78 -13.81 4.98 13.92
C ILE A 78 -14.02 5.31 12.43
N PRO A 79 -14.41 6.54 12.04
CA PRO A 79 -14.64 6.86 10.62
C PRO A 79 -13.37 6.70 9.78
N LEU A 80 -12.18 7.02 10.30
CA LEU A 80 -10.93 6.79 9.58
C LEU A 80 -10.65 5.31 9.34
N ALA A 81 -10.88 4.45 10.34
CA ALA A 81 -10.75 3.00 10.15
C ALA A 81 -11.70 2.49 9.06
N THR A 82 -12.95 2.97 9.04
CA THR A 82 -13.91 2.63 7.97
C THR A 82 -13.41 3.06 6.60
N VAL A 83 -12.96 4.32 6.45
CA VAL A 83 -12.44 4.83 5.18
C VAL A 83 -11.22 4.02 4.72
N PHE A 84 -10.29 3.70 5.62
CA PHE A 84 -9.10 2.92 5.26
C PHE A 84 -9.46 1.50 4.80
N ASN A 85 -10.40 0.82 5.46
CA ASN A 85 -10.83 -0.51 5.02
C ASN A 85 -11.55 -0.44 3.67
N LEU A 86 -12.42 0.54 3.44
CA LEU A 86 -13.05 0.75 2.13
C LEU A 86 -12.01 0.97 1.03
N SER A 87 -10.97 1.78 1.29
CA SER A 87 -9.89 1.99 0.32
C SER A 87 -9.07 0.73 0.02
N LEU A 88 -8.97 -0.21 0.97
CA LEU A 88 -8.28 -1.49 0.78
C LEU A 88 -9.16 -2.54 0.07
N GLU A 89 -10.47 -2.34 0.05
CA GLU A 89 -11.42 -3.22 -0.64
C GLU A 89 -11.65 -2.83 -2.10
N GLU A 90 -11.44 -1.56 -2.47
CA GLU A 90 -11.65 -1.04 -3.83
C GLU A 90 -10.43 -1.18 -4.77
N GLU A 91 -9.47 -2.07 -4.45
CA GLU A 91 -8.30 -2.38 -5.31
C GLU A 91 -8.56 -3.54 -6.30
#